data_AF-A0A1Q8ZB95-F1
#
_entry.id   AF-A0A1Q8ZB95-F1
#
_cell.length_a   1.000
_cell.length_b   1.000
_cell.length_c   1.000
_cell.angle_alpha   90.00
_cell.angle_beta   90.00
_cell.angle_gamma   90.00
#
_symmetry.space_group_name_H-M   'P 1'
#
loop_
_entity.id
_entity.type
_entity.pdbx_description
1 polymer ?
#
loop_
_entity_poly.entity_id
_entity_poly.type
_entity_poly.pdbx_seq_one_letter_code
_entity_poly.pdbx_strand_id
1 'polypeptide(L)'
;MLDSSPSTEDPNQSPLILDQSAVKRCHIRLLDVPRPMGAIYYRKQFYSFVKIFPAMDAAMRGAQRLISRGNSVILTTTPKGIALWVLEPEAQLVSNR
;
A
#
# COMPACT_ATOMS: atom_id res chain seq x y z
N MET A 1 3.54 18.20 -31.36
CA MET A 1 2.96 16.99 -30.72
C MET A 1 4.13 16.21 -30.15
N LEU A 2 4.40 16.35 -28.85
CA LEU A 2 5.36 15.49 -28.17
C LEU A 2 4.56 14.66 -27.17
N ASP A 3 4.64 13.36 -27.39
CA ASP A 3 4.11 12.28 -26.57
C ASP A 3 4.71 12.39 -25.16
N SER A 4 3.88 12.72 -24.18
CA SER A 4 4.23 12.61 -22.77
C SER A 4 3.94 11.18 -22.33
N SER A 5 4.86 10.28 -22.61
CA SER A 5 4.85 8.92 -22.06
C SER A 5 4.96 8.99 -20.53
N PRO A 6 4.20 8.19 -19.76
CA PRO A 6 4.23 8.24 -18.32
C PRO A 6 5.58 7.74 -17.80
N SER A 7 6.20 8.56 -16.95
CA SER A 7 7.50 8.34 -16.32
C SER A 7 7.63 6.92 -15.79
N THR A 8 8.58 6.18 -16.36
CA THR A 8 9.05 4.89 -15.86
C THR A 8 9.45 5.03 -14.40
N GLU A 9 8.89 4.16 -13.56
CA GLU A 9 9.08 4.16 -12.10
C GLU A 9 10.57 4.19 -11.72
N ASP A 10 10.94 5.17 -10.89
CA ASP A 10 12.29 5.34 -10.38
C ASP A 10 12.66 4.12 -9.48
N PRO A 11 13.71 3.36 -9.81
CA PRO A 11 14.11 2.17 -9.04
C PRO A 11 14.64 2.47 -7.62
N ASN A 12 14.68 3.75 -7.22
CA ASN A 12 15.17 4.22 -5.92
C ASN A 12 14.04 4.77 -5.01
N GLN A 13 12.78 4.46 -5.31
CA GLN A 13 11.66 4.99 -4.55
C GLN A 13 11.56 4.30 -3.18
N SER A 14 12.10 4.95 -2.15
CA SER A 14 11.93 4.50 -0.77
C SER A 14 10.44 4.47 -0.40
N PRO A 15 9.97 3.45 0.34
CA PRO A 15 8.58 3.40 0.78
C PRO A 15 8.25 4.59 1.68
N LEU A 16 7.08 5.18 1.47
CA LEU A 16 6.57 6.25 2.33
C LEU A 16 6.20 5.66 3.70
N ILE A 17 6.72 6.23 4.78
CA ILE A 17 6.43 5.85 6.16
C ILE A 17 5.47 6.87 6.76
N LEU A 18 4.35 6.40 7.30
CA LEU A 18 3.28 7.24 7.86
C LEU A 18 2.92 6.79 9.28
N ASP A 19 2.38 7.72 10.05
CA ASP A 19 1.65 7.37 11.28
C ASP A 19 0.26 6.81 10.94
N GLN A 20 -0.27 5.92 11.78
CA GLN A 20 -1.62 5.38 11.61
C GLN A 20 -2.72 6.45 11.59
N SER A 21 -2.52 7.59 12.25
CA SER A 21 -3.47 8.72 12.24
C SER A 21 -3.56 9.41 10.88
N ALA A 22 -2.56 9.24 10.00
CA ALA A 22 -2.53 9.85 8.68
C ALA A 22 -3.38 9.10 7.63
N VAL A 23 -3.95 7.95 7.98
CA VAL A 23 -4.66 7.06 7.05
C VAL A 23 -6.05 6.69 7.58
N LYS A 24 -6.99 6.44 6.66
CA LYS A 24 -8.34 5.96 7.03
C LYS A 24 -8.42 4.45 6.83
N ARG A 25 -8.77 3.70 7.87
CA ARG A 25 -9.04 2.25 7.74
C ARG A 25 -10.34 2.00 7.00
N CYS A 26 -10.35 1.01 6.12
CA CYS A 26 -11.53 0.62 5.35
C CYS A 26 -11.47 -0.87 4.96
N HIS A 27 -12.48 -1.33 4.24
CA HIS A 27 -12.45 -2.61 3.55
C HIS A 27 -12.61 -2.38 2.05
N ILE A 28 -11.87 -3.15 1.25
CA ILE A 28 -11.94 -3.10 -0.21
C ILE A 28 -12.29 -4.46 -0.79
N ARG A 29 -12.81 -4.46 -2.01
CA ARG A 29 -12.89 -5.63 -2.89
C ARG A 29 -11.88 -5.46 -4.02
N LEU A 30 -11.21 -6.56 -4.36
CA LEU A 30 -10.42 -6.73 -5.56
C LEU A 30 -11.16 -7.69 -6.50
N LEU A 31 -10.87 -7.62 -7.79
CA LEU A 31 -11.56 -8.44 -8.81
C LEU A 31 -11.29 -9.94 -8.66
N ASP A 32 -10.09 -10.27 -8.22
CA ASP A 32 -9.54 -11.62 -8.10
C ASP A 32 -9.66 -12.21 -6.68
N VAL A 33 -9.99 -11.38 -5.69
CA VAL A 33 -10.15 -11.81 -4.28
C VAL A 33 -11.64 -11.89 -3.92
N PRO A 34 -12.17 -13.08 -3.60
CA PRO A 34 -13.61 -13.29 -3.43
C PRO A 34 -14.20 -12.60 -2.18
N ARG A 35 -13.37 -12.28 -1.19
CA ARG A 35 -13.79 -11.69 0.09
C ARG A 35 -13.21 -10.29 0.25
N PRO A 36 -13.97 -9.34 0.81
CA PRO A 36 -13.43 -8.06 1.22
C PRO A 36 -12.20 -8.23 2.11
N MET A 37 -11.22 -7.36 1.93
CA MET A 37 -10.00 -7.36 2.74
C MET A 37 -9.79 -6.02 3.43
N GLY A 38 -9.09 -6.06 4.56
CA GLY A 38 -8.71 -4.87 5.31
C GLY A 38 -7.73 -4.02 4.51
N ALA A 39 -7.98 -2.72 4.47
CA ALA A 39 -7.22 -1.77 3.70
C ALA A 39 -7.10 -0.42 4.42
N ILE A 40 -6.26 0.43 3.86
CA ILE A 40 -6.20 1.85 4.21
C ILE A 40 -6.45 2.72 2.97
N TYR A 41 -7.04 3.88 3.20
CA TYR A 41 -7.23 4.92 2.21
C TYR A 41 -6.29 6.09 2.53
N TYR A 42 -5.43 6.42 1.58
CA TYR A 42 -4.46 7.51 1.68
C TYR A 42 -4.32 8.21 0.33
N ARG A 43 -4.37 9.55 0.34
CA ARG A 43 -4.24 10.39 -0.88
C ARG A 43 -5.05 9.89 -2.08
N LYS A 44 -6.33 9.60 -1.85
CA LYS A 44 -7.28 9.10 -2.87
C LYS A 44 -7.00 7.71 -3.44
N GLN A 45 -6.13 6.95 -2.81
CA GLN A 45 -5.74 5.62 -3.24
C GLN A 45 -6.03 4.60 -2.12
N PHE A 46 -6.28 3.36 -2.52
CA PHE A 46 -6.48 2.24 -1.60
C PHE A 46 -5.21 1.39 -1.52
N TYR A 47 -4.88 0.97 -0.31
CA TYR A 47 -3.76 0.06 -0.09
C TYR A 47 -4.21 -1.15 0.72
N SER A 48 -3.98 -2.35 0.20
CA SER A 48 -4.31 -3.61 0.86
C SER A 48 -3.28 -3.96 1.92
N PHE A 49 -3.72 -4.63 2.98
CA PHE A 49 -2.82 -5.12 4.03
C PHE A 49 -2.00 -6.32 3.55
N VAL A 50 -0.67 -6.25 3.68
CA VAL A 50 0.22 -7.39 3.39
C VAL A 50 0.63 -8.11 4.67
N LYS A 51 1.30 -7.38 5.59
CA LYS A 51 1.89 -7.97 6.80
C LYS A 51 2.29 -6.90 7.81
N ILE A 52 2.30 -7.26 9.09
CA ILE A 52 2.98 -6.49 10.15
C ILE A 52 4.35 -7.11 10.43
N PHE A 53 5.37 -6.26 10.50
CA PHE A 53 6.72 -6.60 10.88
C PHE A 53 7.03 -6.06 12.29
N PRO A 54 7.86 -6.76 13.09
CA PRO A 54 8.19 -6.31 14.44
C PRO A 54 9.12 -5.09 14.47
N ALA A 55 9.88 -4.84 13.39
CA ALA A 55 10.88 -3.77 13.32
C ALA A 55 10.93 -3.12 11.93
N MET A 56 11.38 -1.86 11.87
CA MET A 56 11.46 -1.07 10.64
C MET A 56 12.35 -1.73 9.59
N ASP A 57 13.54 -2.21 9.94
CA ASP A 57 14.45 -2.83 8.97
C ASP A 57 13.84 -4.05 8.28
N ALA A 58 13.05 -4.84 9.01
CA ALA A 58 12.35 -6.00 8.45
C ALA A 58 11.23 -5.56 7.49
N ALA A 59 10.50 -4.50 7.84
CA ALA A 59 9.48 -3.91 6.97
C ALA A 59 10.09 -3.32 5.69
N MET A 60 11.22 -2.63 5.80
CA MET A 60 11.94 -2.06 4.66
C MET A 60 12.42 -3.14 3.68
N ARG A 61 12.99 -4.25 4.18
CA ARG A 61 13.34 -5.39 3.31
C ARG A 61 12.12 -5.99 2.62
N GLY A 62 10.99 -6.09 3.32
CA GLY A 62 9.72 -6.53 2.74
C GLY A 62 9.21 -5.60 1.65
N ALA A 63 9.21 -4.29 1.92
CA ALA A 63 8.84 -3.23 0.99
C ALA A 63 9.73 -3.28 -0.27
N GLN A 64 11.06 -3.33 -0.10
CA GLN A 64 12.00 -3.36 -1.21
C GLN A 64 11.77 -4.54 -2.15
N ARG A 65 11.41 -5.72 -1.61
CA ARG A 65 11.08 -6.89 -2.41
C ARG A 65 9.81 -6.72 -3.25
N LEU A 66 8.84 -5.95 -2.77
CA LEU A 66 7.61 -5.66 -3.51
C LEU A 66 7.85 -4.55 -4.54
N ILE A 67 8.59 -3.51 -4.17
CA ILE A 67 9.01 -2.43 -5.06
C ILE A 67 9.83 -2.99 -6.23
N SER A 68 10.77 -3.90 -5.96
CA SER A 68 11.56 -4.56 -7.03
C SER A 68 10.72 -5.43 -7.97
N ARG A 69 9.43 -5.62 -7.71
CA ARG A 69 8.44 -6.31 -8.55
C ARG A 69 7.43 -5.36 -9.19
N GLY A 70 7.66 -4.04 -9.10
CA GLY A 70 6.78 -3.00 -9.65
C GLY A 70 5.57 -2.70 -8.78
N ASN A 71 5.62 -2.97 -7.47
CA ASN A 71 4.54 -2.61 -6.56
C ASN A 71 4.84 -1.27 -5.88
N SER A 72 3.86 -0.37 -5.90
CA SER A 72 3.85 0.80 -5.02
C SER A 72 3.43 0.39 -3.61
N VAL A 73 4.22 0.78 -2.60
CA VAL A 73 3.98 0.38 -1.21
C VAL A 73 4.11 1.54 -0.23
N ILE A 74 3.38 1.45 0.88
CA ILE A 74 3.54 2.35 2.02
C ILE A 74 3.67 1.56 3.32
N LEU A 75 4.30 2.17 4.31
CA LEU A 75 4.46 1.63 5.66
C LEU A 75 3.68 2.49 6.65
N THR A 76 3.02 1.86 7.62
CA THR A 76 2.45 2.58 8.77
C THR A 76 3.02 2.09 10.10
N THR A 77 3.37 3.01 11.00
CA THR A 77 3.75 2.70 12.37
C THR A 77 2.52 2.35 13.19
N THR A 78 2.58 1.25 13.94
CA THR A 78 1.47 0.74 14.74
C THR A 78 1.99 0.33 16.12
N PRO A 79 1.14 0.27 17.17
CA PRO A 79 1.55 -0.27 18.47
C PRO A 79 2.06 -1.73 18.41
N LYS A 80 1.71 -2.48 17.36
CA LYS A 80 2.10 -3.89 17.17
C LYS A 80 3.32 -4.06 16.25
N GLY A 81 3.92 -2.97 15.77
CA GLY A 81 5.02 -2.98 14.79
C GLY A 81 4.72 -2.15 13.55
N ILE A 82 5.37 -2.46 12.43
CA ILE A 82 5.27 -1.72 11.17
C ILE A 82 4.42 -2.49 10.17
N ALA A 83 3.29 -1.93 9.76
CA ALA A 83 2.41 -2.53 8.77
C ALA A 83 2.84 -2.14 7.35
N LEU A 84 2.94 -3.12 6.47
CA LEU A 84 3.21 -2.96 5.04
C LEU A 84 1.93 -3.07 4.23
N TRP A 85 1.75 -2.12 3.32
CA TRP A 85 0.58 -2.00 2.47
C TRP A 85 0.97 -1.84 1.01
N VAL A 86 0.22 -2.45 0.09
CA VAL A 86 0.43 -2.39 -1.36
C VAL A 86 -0.69 -1.60 -2.01
N LEU A 87 -0.36 -0.73 -2.97
CA LEU A 87 -1.33 0.02 -3.76
C LEU A 87 -2.19 -0.94 -4.59
N GLU A 88 -3.50 -0.76 -4.50
CA GLU A 88 -4.47 -1.51 -5.29
C GLU A 88 -5.25 -0.54 -6.19
N PRO A 89 -4.83 -0.33 -7.45
CA PRO A 89 -5.43 0.68 -8.32
C PRO A 89 -6.88 0.34 -8.69
N GLU A 90 -7.21 -0.95 -8.78
CA GLU A 90 -8.53 -1.46 -9.16
C GLU A 90 -9.45 -1.72 -7.95
N ALA A 91 -9.02 -1.34 -6.75
CA ALA A 91 -9.78 -1.58 -5.54
C ALA A 91 -11.05 -0.75 -5.47
N GLN A 92 -12.12 -1.38 -5.00
CA GLN A 92 -13.39 -0.72 -4.72
C GLN A 92 -13.69 -0.75 -3.22
N LEU A 93 -14.07 0.41 -2.67
CA LEU A 93 -14.49 0.52 -1.28
C LEU A 93 -15.74 -0.34 -1.05
N VAL A 94 -15.72 -1.17 -0.01
CA VAL A 94 -16.92 -1.83 0.47
C VAL A 94 -17.73 -0.84 1.29
N SER A 95 -18.89 -0.43 0.78
CA SER A 95 -19.88 0.26 1.62
C SER A 95 -20.59 -0.77 2.48
N ASN A 96 -20.61 -0.55 3.79
CA ASN A 96 -21.68 -1.10 4.62
C ASN A 96 -22.92 -0.29 4.27
N ARG A 97 -23.88 -0.91 3.58
CA ARG A 97 -25.26 -0.43 3.61
C ARG A 97 -25.91 -0.84 4.92
#